data_AF-A0A7W1NA02-F1
#
_entry.id   AF-A0A7W1NA02-F1
#
_cell.length_a   1.000
_cell.length_b   1.000
_cell.length_c   1.000
_cell.angle_alpha   90.00
_cell.angle_beta   90.00
_cell.angle_gamma   90.00
#
_symmetry.space_group_name_H-M   'P 1'
#
loop_
_entity.id
_entity.type
_entity.pdbx_description
1 polymer ?
#
loop_
_entity_poly.entity_id
_entity_poly.type
_entity_poly.pdbx_seq_one_letter_code
_entity_poly.pdbx_strand_id
1 'polypeptide(L)'
;MGWVILVLLSLICAVLQHSWLAQWPLAPDLPLALLAWMVVDGTDDGVLIRAFIVGLVRDCVDPASVCFHTFAYFLLALAFLPARPLVFRTRAVGWSAFAALATVLLLYLDRLTGGGDATVVVVLAIAILTAAATWPLGWPWRFVPGFMHPAGKGGA
;
A
#
# COMPACT_ATOMS: atom_id res chain seq x y z
N MET A 1 -6.02 -13.20 -14.51
CA MET A 1 -7.00 -13.00 -13.41
C MET A 1 -6.41 -12.20 -12.25
N GLY A 2 -5.17 -12.45 -11.81
CA GLY A 2 -4.54 -11.67 -10.72
C GLY A 2 -4.59 -10.14 -10.87
N TRP A 3 -4.40 -9.59 -12.08
CA TRP A 3 -4.52 -8.14 -12.34
C TRP A 3 -5.94 -7.59 -12.14
N VAL A 4 -6.96 -8.35 -12.51
CA VAL A 4 -8.37 -7.96 -12.29
C VAL A 4 -8.65 -7.93 -10.79
N ILE A 5 -8.21 -8.95 -10.06
CA ILE A 5 -8.35 -9.01 -8.59
C ILE A 5 -7.61 -7.85 -7.94
N LEU A 6 -6.39 -7.51 -8.40
CA LEU A 6 -5.66 -6.34 -7.94
C LEU A 6 -6.48 -5.06 -8.07
N VAL A 7 -7.04 -4.80 -9.26
CA VAL A 7 -7.86 -3.60 -9.50
C VAL A 7 -9.08 -3.58 -8.57
N LEU A 8 -9.77 -4.70 -8.43
CA LEU A 8 -10.93 -4.82 -7.53
C LEU A 8 -10.56 -4.57 -6.07
N LEU A 9 -9.47 -5.17 -5.58
CA LEU A 9 -9.00 -4.95 -4.20
C LEU A 9 -8.57 -3.51 -3.97
N SER A 10 -7.87 -2.91 -4.94
CA SER A 10 -7.44 -1.51 -4.87
C SER A 10 -8.66 -0.59 -4.80
N LEU A 11 -9.69 -0.87 -5.61
CA LEU A 11 -10.93 -0.10 -5.63
C LEU A 11 -11.68 -0.25 -4.30
N ILE A 12 -11.82 -1.47 -3.77
CA ILE A 12 -12.43 -1.70 -2.46
C ILE A 12 -11.68 -0.94 -1.37
N CYS A 13 -10.35 -1.02 -1.33
CA CYS A 13 -9.55 -0.30 -0.34
C CYS A 13 -9.72 1.22 -0.47
N ALA A 14 -9.67 1.76 -1.69
CA ALA A 14 -9.83 3.19 -1.93
C ALA A 14 -11.24 3.68 -1.58
N VAL A 15 -12.29 2.94 -1.95
CA VAL A 15 -13.67 3.28 -1.58
C VAL A 15 -13.85 3.24 -0.06
N LEU A 16 -13.37 2.19 0.62
CA LEU A 16 -13.46 2.11 2.09
C LEU A 16 -12.67 3.24 2.77
N GLN A 17 -11.50 3.60 2.23
CA GLN A 17 -10.70 4.72 2.69
C GLN A 17 -11.46 6.04 2.63
N HIS A 18 -12.09 6.33 1.48
CA HIS A 18 -12.68 7.64 1.19
C HIS A 18 -14.15 7.75 1.58
N SER A 19 -14.82 6.65 1.90
CA SER A 19 -16.21 6.65 2.39
C SER A 19 -16.28 6.48 3.92
N TRP A 20 -15.88 5.32 4.44
CA TRP A 20 -16.09 4.99 5.84
C TRP A 20 -14.97 5.53 6.72
N LEU A 21 -13.73 5.44 6.26
CA LEU A 21 -12.56 5.82 7.06
C LEU A 21 -12.25 7.32 7.02
N ALA A 22 -12.79 8.07 6.07
CA ALA A 22 -12.53 9.50 5.91
C ALA A 22 -12.87 10.33 7.16
N GLN A 23 -13.79 9.87 8.00
CA GLN A 23 -14.20 10.54 9.24
C GLN A 23 -13.34 10.15 10.46
N TRP A 24 -12.49 9.13 10.34
CA TRP A 24 -11.71 8.63 11.46
C TRP A 24 -10.29 9.23 11.42
N PRO A 25 -9.91 10.09 12.39
CA PRO A 25 -8.62 10.79 12.34
C PRO A 25 -7.39 9.88 12.40
N LEU A 26 -7.58 8.63 12.86
CA LEU A 26 -6.54 7.62 12.97
C LEU A 26 -6.72 6.50 11.95
N ALA A 27 -7.53 6.69 10.91
CA ALA A 27 -7.75 5.67 9.91
C ALA A 27 -6.42 5.14 9.32
N PRO A 28 -6.26 3.81 9.18
CA PRO A 28 -5.14 3.27 8.42
C PRO A 28 -5.25 3.70 6.95
N ASP A 29 -4.13 3.67 6.24
CA ASP A 29 -4.09 3.84 4.79
C ASP A 29 -4.24 2.47 4.10
N LEU A 30 -5.48 2.08 3.78
CA LEU A 30 -5.75 0.75 3.23
C LEU A 30 -5.08 0.52 1.86
N PRO A 31 -5.12 1.47 0.89
CA PRO A 31 -4.39 1.31 -0.37
C PRO A 31 -2.88 1.16 -0.17
N LEU A 32 -2.28 1.91 0.76
CA LEU A 32 -0.85 1.77 1.06
C LEU A 32 -0.53 0.44 1.75
N ALA A 33 -1.40 -0.04 2.63
CA ALA A 33 -1.25 -1.36 3.25
C ALA A 33 -1.32 -2.49 2.21
N LEU A 34 -2.24 -2.38 1.24
CA LEU A 34 -2.35 -3.30 0.11
C LEU A 34 -1.07 -3.28 -0.74
N LEU A 35 -0.58 -2.08 -1.06
CA LEU A 35 0.68 -1.88 -1.79
C LEU A 35 1.85 -2.54 -1.05
N ALA A 36 1.97 -2.28 0.24
CA ALA A 36 3.08 -2.77 1.06
C ALA A 36 3.19 -4.30 1.02
N TRP A 37 2.07 -4.99 1.16
CA TRP A 37 2.04 -6.43 0.99
C TRP A 37 2.52 -6.85 -0.42
N MET A 38 1.99 -6.25 -1.48
CA MET A 38 2.34 -6.65 -2.85
C MET A 38 3.79 -6.38 -3.22
N VAL A 39 4.32 -5.24 -2.80
CA VAL A 39 5.70 -4.84 -3.09
C VAL A 39 6.68 -5.76 -2.37
N VAL A 40 6.39 -6.16 -1.13
CA VAL A 40 7.27 -7.05 -0.36
C VAL A 40 7.12 -8.51 -0.77
N ASP A 41 5.89 -8.98 -1.04
CA ASP A 41 5.57 -10.39 -1.22
C ASP A 41 5.46 -10.85 -2.69
N GLY A 42 5.26 -9.92 -3.61
CA GLY A 42 4.99 -10.24 -5.02
C GLY A 42 6.17 -10.79 -5.82
N THR A 43 5.91 -11.09 -7.10
CA THR A 43 6.99 -11.36 -8.07
C THR A 43 7.82 -10.11 -8.33
N ASP A 44 9.10 -10.25 -8.67
CA ASP A 44 9.93 -9.13 -9.12
C ASP A 44 9.35 -8.48 -10.39
N ASP A 45 8.79 -9.30 -11.27
CA ASP A 45 8.07 -8.83 -12.44
C ASP A 45 6.76 -8.13 -12.05
N GLY A 46 6.65 -6.87 -12.46
CA GLY A 46 5.44 -6.07 -12.35
C GLY A 46 5.24 -5.34 -11.02
N VAL A 47 6.19 -5.34 -10.07
CA VAL A 47 6.08 -4.59 -8.79
C VAL A 47 5.71 -3.13 -9.04
N LEU A 48 6.44 -2.46 -9.93
CA LEU A 48 6.21 -1.05 -10.26
C LEU A 48 4.84 -0.82 -10.92
N ILE A 49 4.42 -1.74 -11.79
CA ILE A 49 3.11 -1.66 -12.47
C ILE A 49 1.98 -1.85 -11.44
N ARG A 50 2.12 -2.79 -10.50
CA ARG A 50 1.15 -2.95 -9.41
C ARG A 50 1.07 -1.68 -8.57
N ALA A 51 2.22 -1.11 -8.19
CA ALA A 51 2.28 0.13 -7.43
C ALA A 51 1.58 1.29 -8.15
N PHE A 52 1.85 1.42 -9.44
CA PHE A 52 1.19 2.39 -10.31
C PHE A 52 -0.32 2.19 -10.35
N ILE A 53 -0.81 0.96 -10.52
CA ILE A 53 -2.25 0.65 -10.56
C ILE A 53 -2.93 0.98 -9.24
N VAL A 54 -2.35 0.58 -8.09
CA VAL A 54 -2.94 0.88 -6.78
C VAL A 54 -3.05 2.40 -6.58
N GLY A 55 -2.00 3.15 -6.93
CA GLY A 55 -2.01 4.61 -6.83
C GLY A 55 -3.00 5.27 -7.80
N LEU A 56 -3.08 4.80 -9.04
CA LEU A 56 -4.02 5.30 -10.04
C LEU A 56 -5.47 5.10 -9.61
N VAL A 57 -5.80 3.90 -9.09
CA VAL A 57 -7.14 3.61 -8.59
C VAL A 57 -7.47 4.52 -7.40
N ARG A 58 -6.51 4.78 -6.51
CA ARG A 58 -6.70 5.71 -5.40
C ARG A 58 -6.97 7.14 -5.89
N ASP A 59 -6.15 7.65 -6.81
CA ASP A 59 -6.35 9.00 -7.36
C ASP A 59 -7.68 9.13 -8.12
N CYS A 60 -8.17 8.07 -8.77
CA CYS A 60 -9.49 8.08 -9.40
C CYS A 60 -10.66 8.16 -8.40
N VAL A 61 -10.48 7.67 -7.18
CA VAL A 61 -11.49 7.74 -6.10
C VAL A 61 -11.34 9.02 -5.28
N ASP A 62 -10.14 9.61 -5.26
CA ASP A 62 -9.79 10.82 -4.55
C ASP A 62 -9.66 12.03 -5.49
N PRO A 63 -10.74 12.80 -5.69
CA PRO A 63 -10.74 13.92 -6.65
C PRO A 63 -9.80 15.06 -6.26
N ALA A 64 -9.31 15.12 -5.02
CA ALA A 64 -8.39 16.16 -4.57
C ALA A 64 -6.93 15.86 -4.93
N SER A 65 -6.58 14.58 -5.13
CA SER A 65 -5.22 14.17 -5.43
C SER A 65 -4.95 14.14 -6.94
N VAL A 66 -4.32 15.20 -7.45
CA VAL A 66 -3.91 15.29 -8.87
C VAL A 66 -2.70 14.38 -9.12
N CYS A 67 -2.96 13.08 -9.30
CA CYS A 67 -1.97 12.02 -9.55
C CYS A 67 -0.95 11.76 -8.42
N PHE A 68 -1.16 12.33 -7.23
CA PHE A 68 -0.20 12.26 -6.13
C PHE A 68 0.10 10.82 -5.72
N HIS A 69 -0.94 10.00 -5.49
CA HIS A 69 -0.75 8.65 -4.98
C HIS A 69 -0.12 7.75 -6.02
N THR A 70 -0.47 7.91 -7.30
CA THR A 70 0.17 7.22 -8.43
C THR A 70 1.68 7.40 -8.41
N PHE A 71 2.15 8.64 -8.35
CA PHE A 71 3.59 8.93 -8.35
C PHE A 71 4.25 8.51 -7.04
N ALA A 72 3.64 8.83 -5.91
CA ALA A 72 4.15 8.50 -4.59
C ALA A 72 4.37 6.99 -4.42
N TYR A 73 3.39 6.18 -4.79
CA TYR A 73 3.44 4.73 -4.64
C TYR A 73 4.45 4.10 -5.59
N PHE A 74 4.51 4.61 -6.83
CA PHE A 74 5.51 4.18 -7.79
C PHE A 74 6.92 4.46 -7.28
N LEU A 75 7.18 5.66 -6.78
CA LEU A 75 8.49 6.06 -6.26
C LEU A 75 8.88 5.26 -4.99
N LEU A 76 7.92 5.02 -4.09
CA LEU A 76 8.15 4.15 -2.93
C LEU A 76 8.53 2.73 -3.34
N ALA A 77 7.80 2.15 -4.29
CA ALA A 77 8.11 0.83 -4.81
C ALA A 77 9.49 0.81 -5.51
N LEU A 78 9.79 1.84 -6.31
CA LEU A 78 11.09 1.99 -6.99
C LEU A 78 12.25 2.11 -6.00
N ALA A 79 12.11 2.93 -4.96
CA ALA A 79 13.10 3.09 -3.91
C ALA A 79 13.30 1.80 -3.09
N PHE A 80 12.25 0.98 -2.98
CA PHE A 80 12.31 -0.29 -2.25
C PHE A 80 12.94 -1.44 -3.02
N LEU A 81 12.87 -1.44 -4.36
CA LEU A 81 13.44 -2.50 -5.21
C LEU A 81 14.88 -2.92 -4.81
N PRO A 82 15.85 -2.00 -4.61
CA PRO A 82 17.20 -2.40 -4.21
C PRO A 82 17.29 -3.01 -2.80
N ALA A 83 16.40 -2.64 -1.89
CA ALA A 83 16.36 -3.15 -0.51
C ALA A 83 15.58 -4.47 -0.39
N ARG A 84 14.78 -4.81 -1.41
CA ARG A 84 13.90 -5.99 -1.44
C ARG A 84 14.59 -7.32 -1.11
N PRO A 85 15.83 -7.61 -1.56
CA PRO A 85 16.52 -8.86 -1.20
C PRO A 85 16.86 -8.98 0.29
N LEU A 86 16.94 -7.86 1.02
CA LEU A 86 17.26 -7.82 2.44
C LEU A 86 16.02 -8.11 3.32
N VAL A 87 14.83 -8.04 2.74
CA VAL A 87 13.57 -8.26 3.44
C VAL A 87 13.15 -9.71 3.25
N PHE A 88 12.85 -10.39 4.35
CA PHE A 88 12.29 -11.74 4.30
C PHE A 88 10.93 -11.73 3.61
N ARG A 89 10.91 -12.08 2.31
CA ARG A 89 9.70 -12.35 1.52
C ARG A 89 8.79 -13.28 2.32
N THR A 90 7.47 -13.11 2.26
CA THR A 90 6.44 -13.86 3.02
C THR A 90 6.35 -13.63 4.53
N ARG A 91 7.17 -12.77 5.13
CA ARG A 91 7.01 -12.43 6.56
C ARG A 91 6.17 -11.17 6.76
N ALA A 92 5.13 -11.29 7.58
CA ALA A 92 4.25 -10.18 7.96
C ALA A 92 5.02 -8.97 8.52
N VAL A 93 6.18 -9.21 9.15
CA VAL A 93 7.09 -8.17 9.63
C VAL A 93 7.60 -7.28 8.50
N GLY A 94 7.97 -7.86 7.34
CA GLY A 94 8.43 -7.08 6.19
C GLY A 94 7.34 -6.18 5.61
N TRP A 95 6.11 -6.71 5.53
CA TRP A 95 4.93 -5.96 5.07
C TRP A 95 4.66 -4.78 6.00
N SER A 96 4.64 -5.06 7.31
CA SER A 96 4.35 -4.09 8.37
C SER A 96 5.40 -2.99 8.43
N ALA A 97 6.68 -3.35 8.35
CA ALA A 97 7.78 -2.38 8.42
C ALA A 97 7.76 -1.44 7.21
N PHE A 98 7.59 -1.98 5.99
CA PHE A 98 7.49 -1.16 4.79
C PHE A 98 6.26 -0.24 4.85
N ALA A 99 5.08 -0.77 5.22
CA ALA A 99 3.86 0.02 5.38
C ALA A 99 4.04 1.17 6.38
N ALA A 100 4.59 0.89 7.57
CA ALA A 100 4.80 1.91 8.59
C ALA A 100 5.75 3.03 8.11
N LEU A 101 6.91 2.65 7.55
CA LEU A 101 7.90 3.62 7.05
C LEU A 101 7.36 4.45 5.89
N ALA A 102 6.69 3.80 4.93
CA ALA A 102 6.05 4.49 3.81
C ALA A 102 4.96 5.45 4.28
N THR A 103 4.17 5.06 5.28
CA THR A 103 3.12 5.92 5.87
C THR A 103 3.73 7.18 6.49
N VAL A 104 4.76 7.02 7.32
CA VAL A 104 5.44 8.17 7.96
C VAL A 104 6.04 9.08 6.89
N LEU A 105 6.69 8.52 5.88
CA LEU A 105 7.29 9.30 4.80
C LEU A 105 6.23 10.06 4.00
N LEU A 106 5.12 9.44 3.64
CA LEU A 106 4.05 10.10 2.88
C LEU A 106 3.39 11.22 3.67
N LEU A 107 3.06 11.00 4.94
CA LEU A 107 2.49 12.04 5.79
C LEU A 107 3.47 13.19 6.03
N TYR A 108 4.77 12.90 6.10
CA TYR A 108 5.80 13.92 6.17
C TYR A 108 5.89 14.75 4.88
N LEU A 109 5.87 14.09 3.71
CA LEU A 109 5.90 14.77 2.41
C LEU A 109 4.63 15.60 2.16
N ASP A 110 3.46 15.05 2.49
CA ASP A 110 2.18 15.75 2.39
C ASP A 110 2.20 17.07 3.19
N ARG A 111 2.71 17.02 4.43
CA ARG A 111 2.93 18.21 5.26
C ARG A 111 3.86 19.22 4.63
N LEU A 112 4.95 18.79 3.98
CA LEU A 112 5.88 19.69 3.28
C LEU A 112 5.23 20.36 2.07
N THR A 113 4.24 19.72 1.44
CA THR A 113 3.49 20.25 0.30
C THR A 113 2.25 21.06 0.69
N GLY A 114 2.04 21.33 1.99
CA GLY A 114 0.92 22.13 2.49
C GLY A 114 -0.26 21.32 3.03
N GLY A 115 -0.10 20.01 3.20
CA GLY A 115 -1.04 19.11 3.88
C GLY A 115 -1.10 19.33 5.39
N GLY A 116 -2.16 18.82 6.03
CA GLY A 116 -2.65 19.26 7.35
C GLY A 116 -1.75 19.05 8.58
N ASP A 117 -2.21 19.57 9.72
CA ASP A 117 -1.51 19.57 11.01
C ASP A 117 -1.64 18.25 11.80
N ALA A 118 -1.17 17.14 11.22
CA ALA A 118 -1.06 15.89 11.97
C ALA A 118 0.10 15.99 13.00
N THR A 119 -0.20 15.72 14.27
CA THR A 119 0.84 15.60 15.31
C THR A 119 1.66 14.33 15.10
N VAL A 120 2.89 14.29 15.63
CA VAL A 120 3.76 13.10 15.55
C VAL A 120 3.06 11.85 16.09
N VAL A 121 2.28 12.00 17.16
CA VAL A 121 1.52 10.89 17.76
C VAL A 121 0.46 10.35 16.79
N VAL A 122 -0.26 11.22 16.09
CA VAL A 122 -1.25 10.83 15.07
C VAL A 122 -0.56 10.11 13.91
N VAL A 123 0.56 10.63 13.41
CA VAL A 123 1.34 10.01 12.33
C VAL A 123 1.78 8.59 12.72
N LEU A 124 2.30 8.41 13.93
CA LEU A 124 2.72 7.08 14.42
C LEU A 124 1.54 6.13 14.58
N ALA A 125 0.40 6.61 15.08
CA ALA A 125 -0.81 5.79 15.21
C ALA A 125 -1.33 5.32 13.84
N ILE A 126 -1.40 6.21 12.84
CA ILE A 126 -1.78 5.86 11.47
C ILE A 126 -0.79 4.85 10.87
N ALA A 127 0.52 5.05 11.08
CA ALA A 127 1.55 4.12 10.60
C ALA A 127 1.42 2.72 11.21
N ILE A 128 1.14 2.62 12.52
CA ILE A 128 0.92 1.34 13.22
C ILE A 128 -0.35 0.66 12.69
N LEU A 129 -1.44 1.40 12.53
CA LEU A 129 -2.71 0.84 12.04
C LEU A 129 -2.59 0.40 10.57
N THR A 130 -1.86 1.17 9.75
CA THR A 130 -1.57 0.82 8.35
C THR A 130 -0.72 -0.44 8.28
N ALA A 131 0.31 -0.55 9.13
CA ALA A 131 1.11 -1.75 9.25
C ALA A 131 0.27 -2.98 9.66
N ALA A 132 -0.62 -2.83 10.64
CA ALA A 132 -1.54 -3.89 11.06
C ALA A 132 -2.50 -4.29 9.94
N ALA A 133 -3.00 -3.33 9.14
CA ALA A 133 -3.90 -3.59 8.02
C ALA A 133 -3.26 -4.45 6.91
N THR A 134 -1.92 -4.49 6.79
CA THR A 134 -1.25 -5.38 5.83
C THR A 134 -1.54 -6.86 6.08
N TRP A 135 -1.81 -7.26 7.33
CA TRP A 135 -2.01 -8.64 7.71
C TRP A 135 -3.31 -9.22 7.12
N PRO A 136 -4.51 -8.66 7.42
CA PRO A 136 -5.74 -9.16 6.83
C PRO A 136 -5.80 -8.95 5.32
N LEU A 137 -5.06 -7.97 4.76
CA LEU A 137 -5.01 -7.76 3.31
C LEU A 137 -4.14 -8.81 2.60
N GLY A 138 -3.02 -9.24 3.18
CA GLY A 138 -2.10 -10.18 2.55
C GLY A 138 -2.30 -11.64 2.92
N TRP A 139 -2.70 -11.93 4.16
CA TRP A 139 -2.80 -13.30 4.68
C TRP A 139 -3.75 -14.22 3.90
N PRO A 140 -4.98 -13.79 3.51
CA PRO A 140 -5.93 -14.66 2.81
C PRO A 140 -5.41 -15.19 1.47
N TRP A 141 -4.50 -14.47 0.82
CA TRP A 141 -4.02 -14.79 -0.53
C TRP A 141 -2.95 -15.87 -0.57
N ARG A 142 -2.34 -16.23 0.57
CA ARG A 142 -1.31 -17.27 0.64
C ARG A 142 -1.75 -18.59 0.01
N PHE A 143 -3.03 -18.93 0.18
CA PHE A 143 -3.62 -20.19 -0.28
C PHE A 143 -4.16 -20.13 -1.72
N VAL A 144 -4.13 -18.95 -2.36
CA VAL A 144 -4.71 -18.76 -3.69
C VAL A 144 -3.75 -19.25 -4.78
N PRO A 145 -4.23 -19.94 -5.84
CA PRO A 145 -3.40 -20.35 -6.97
C PRO A 145 -2.69 -19.18 -7.67
N GLY A 146 -1.50 -19.42 -8.21
CA GLY A 146 -0.64 -18.36 -8.78
C GLY A 146 -1.30 -17.48 -9.86
N PHE A 147 -2.15 -18.06 -10.72
CA PHE A 147 -2.84 -17.31 -11.79
C PHE A 147 -3.90 -16.32 -11.28
N MET A 148 -4.38 -16.52 -10.05
CA MET A 148 -5.30 -15.63 -9.34
C MET A 148 -4.59 -14.72 -8.34
N HIS A 149 -3.31 -14.96 -8.04
CA HIS A 149 -2.61 -14.22 -6.98
C HIS A 149 -2.35 -12.75 -7.39
N PRO A 150 -2.89 -11.76 -6.68
CA PRO A 150 -2.84 -10.35 -7.10
C PRO A 150 -1.49 -9.68 -6.83
N ALA A 151 -0.56 -10.34 -6.13
CA ALA A 151 0.85 -9.95 -6.06
C ALA A 151 1.75 -10.76 -7.02
N GLY A 152 1.18 -11.74 -7.75
CA GLY A 152 1.95 -12.79 -8.41
C GLY A 152 2.49 -13.80 -7.40
N LYS A 153 2.78 -15.03 -7.84
CA LYS A 153 3.52 -16.02 -7.06
C LYS A 153 4.85 -16.26 -7.76
N GLY A 154 5.95 -15.84 -7.14
CA GLY A 154 7.27 -16.30 -7.53
C GLY A 154 7.41 -17.74 -7.07
N GLY A 155 7.90 -18.63 -7.95
CA GLY A 155 8.31 -19.96 -7.52
C GLY A 155 9.41 -19.80 -6.48
N ALA A 156 9.17 -20.29 -5.27
CA ALA A 156 10.24 -20.67 -4.36
C ALA A 156 10.57 -22.13 -4.60
#